data_AF-A0A6B2DA94-F1
#
_entry.id   AF-A0A6B2DA94-F1
#
_cell.length_a   1.000
_cell.length_b   1.000
_cell.length_c   1.000
_cell.angle_alpha   90.00
_cell.angle_beta   90.00
_cell.angle_gamma   90.00
#
_symmetry.space_group_name_H-M   'P 1'
#
loop_
_entity.id
_entity.type
_entity.pdbx_description
1 polymer ?
#
loop_
_entity_poly.entity_id
_entity_poly.type
_entity_poly.pdbx_seq_one_letter_code
_entity_poly.pdbx_strand_id
1 'polypeptide(L)' 'VRAGDEVGCGVVEELTLEAPLVVPERGGVRLQVLVGGTDDGHRSLAIFSRADGEPEDVAWTRHATGRIAPPVPTTPAA' A
#
# COMPACT_ATOMS: atom_id res chain seq x y z
N VAL A 1 -5.85 9.98 -2.82
CA VAL A 1 -5.96 9.00 -1.71
C VAL A 1 -4.56 8.74 -1.18
N ARG A 2 -4.35 8.81 0.14
CA ARG A 2 -3.04 8.60 0.79
C ARG A 2 -3.15 7.56 1.90
N ALA A 3 -3.13 6.26 1.56
CA ALA A 3 -3.54 5.19 2.49
C ALA A 3 -2.87 5.21 3.87
N GLY A 4 -1.57 5.53 3.96
CA GLY A 4 -0.85 5.66 5.23
C GLY A 4 -1.22 6.93 6.02
N ASP A 5 -1.28 8.08 5.34
CA ASP A 5 -1.64 9.37 5.96
C ASP A 5 -3.08 9.35 6.51
N GLU A 6 -4.01 8.72 5.79
CA GLU A 6 -5.44 8.59 6.19
C GLU A 6 -5.60 7.80 7.50
N VAL A 7 -4.63 6.96 7.87
CA VAL A 7 -4.62 6.19 9.13
C VAL A 7 -3.58 6.68 10.14
N GLY A 8 -2.99 7.86 9.91
CA GLY A 8 -1.96 8.44 10.78
C GLY A 8 -0.65 7.64 10.80
N CYS A 9 -0.45 6.72 9.84
CA CYS A 9 0.74 5.89 9.70
C CYS A 9 1.53 6.31 8.45
N GLY A 10 2.18 7.45 8.52
CA GLY A 10 2.93 8.05 7.41
C GLY A 10 4.29 7.40 7.13
N VAL A 11 4.74 6.46 7.96
CA VAL A 11 6.04 5.79 7.82
C VAL A 11 5.85 4.37 7.32
N VAL A 12 6.56 4.00 6.26
CA VAL A 12 6.73 2.60 5.84
C VAL A 12 7.91 2.03 6.61
N GLU A 13 7.62 1.12 7.53
CA GLU A 13 8.63 0.46 8.34
C GLU A 13 9.25 -0.73 7.60
N GLU A 14 8.43 -1.47 6.87
CA GLU A 14 8.86 -2.58 6.03
C GLU A 14 8.01 -2.63 4.75
N LEU A 15 8.65 -2.96 3.63
CA LEU A 15 7.97 -3.25 2.36
C LEU A 15 8.70 -4.35 1.61
N THR A 16 8.03 -5.48 1.43
CA THR A 16 8.48 -6.59 0.58
C THR A 16 7.80 -6.50 -0.78
N LEU A 17 8.61 -6.51 -1.84
CA LEU A 17 8.13 -6.56 -3.22
C LEU A 17 7.99 -8.02 -3.66
N GLU A 18 6.79 -8.39 -4.09
CA GLU A 18 6.45 -9.77 -4.49
C GLU A 18 6.42 -9.92 -6.02
N ALA A 19 5.90 -8.92 -6.73
CA ALA A 19 5.79 -8.94 -8.19
C ALA A 19 5.81 -7.52 -8.77
N PRO A 20 6.39 -7.32 -9.97
CA PRO A 20 6.38 -6.02 -10.63
C PRO A 20 4.96 -5.60 -11.03
N LEU A 21 4.67 -4.31 -10.91
CA LEU A 21 3.48 -3.70 -11.49
C LEU A 21 3.80 -3.27 -12.93
N VAL A 22 3.26 -3.99 -13.90
CA VAL A 22 3.39 -3.63 -15.32
C VAL A 22 2.28 -2.66 -15.68
N VAL A 23 2.66 -1.45 -16.09
CA VAL A 23 1.71 -0.45 -16.61
C VAL A 23 1.59 -0.67 -18.11
N PRO A 24 0.38 -0.92 -18.64
CA PRO A 24 0.19 -1.11 -20.07
C PRO A 24 0.42 0.21 -20.83
N GLU A 25 0.86 0.12 -22.09
CA GLU A 25 1.07 1.30 -22.95
C GLU A 25 -0.22 2.08 -23.22
N ARG A 26 -1.37 1.39 -23.15
CA ARG A 26 -2.71 1.95 -23.36
C ARG A 26 -3.66 1.39 -22.31
N GLY A 27 -4.62 2.20 -21.89
CA GLY A 27 -5.53 1.89 -20.79
C GLY A 27 -4.95 2.29 -19.44
N GLY A 28 -5.50 1.75 -18.36
CA GLY A 28 -5.10 2.06 -17.00
C GLY A 28 -4.85 0.82 -16.16
N VAL A 29 -4.42 1.04 -14.92
CA VAL A 29 -4.41 0.02 -13.86
C VAL A 29 -5.25 0.53 -12.71
N ARG A 30 -6.11 -0.33 -12.17
CA ARG A 30 -6.77 -0.10 -10.89
C ARG A 30 -5.81 -0.54 -9.80
N LEU A 31 -5.54 0.35 -8.86
CA LEU A 31 -4.74 0.05 -7.67
C LEU A 31 -5.65 -0.06 -6.45
N GLN A 32 -5.39 -1.08 -5.63
CA GLN A 32 -6.01 -1.24 -4.33
C GLN A 32 -4.93 -1.35 -3.26
N VAL A 33 -5.10 -0.58 -2.20
CA VAL A 33 -4.23 -0.63 -1.02
C VAL A 33 -5.09 -1.06 0.16
N LEU A 34 -4.77 -2.22 0.71
CA LEU A 34 -5.40 -2.74 1.91
C LEU A 34 -4.54 -2.38 3.11
N VAL A 35 -5.16 -1.73 4.09
CA VAL A 35 -4.54 -1.42 5.38
C VAL A 35 -5.28 -2.22 6.45
N GLY A 36 -4.54 -3.02 7.20
CA GLY A 36 -5.09 -3.86 8.25
C GLY A 36 -5.48 -3.10 9.52
N GLY A 37 -5.97 -3.87 10.49
CA GLY A 37 -6.19 -3.40 11.85
C GLY A 37 -4.89 -2.85 12.47
N THR A 38 -5.05 -2.07 13.53
CA THR A 38 -3.90 -1.56 14.30
C THR A 38 -3.46 -2.59 15.32
N ASP A 39 -2.15 -2.72 15.47
CA ASP A 39 -1.48 -3.47 16.51
C ASP A 39 -0.32 -2.61 17.03
N ASP A 40 -0.44 -2.10 18.26
CA ASP A 40 0.51 -1.14 18.87
C ASP A 40 0.87 0.06 17.96
N GLY A 41 -0.13 0.60 17.25
CA GLY A 41 0.06 1.67 16.27
C GLY A 41 0.60 1.22 14.90
N HIS A 42 1.21 0.04 14.80
CA HIS A 42 1.61 -0.56 13.53
C HIS A 42 0.40 -1.15 12.78
N ARG A 43 0.46 -1.17 11.46
CA ARG A 43 -0.59 -1.75 10.61
C ARG A 43 0.03 -2.53 9.46
N SER A 44 -0.59 -3.66 9.10
CA SER A 44 -0.24 -4.35 7.87
C SER A 44 -0.70 -3.56 6.65
N LEU A 45 0.09 -3.66 5.58
CA LEU A 45 -0.15 -3.04 4.29
C LEU A 45 -0.06 -4.11 3.21
N ALA A 46 -0.97 -4.09 2.24
CA ALA A 46 -0.86 -4.88 1.02
C ALA A 46 -1.32 -4.08 -0.20
N ILE A 47 -0.54 -4.15 -1.28
CA ILE A 47 -0.77 -3.41 -2.52
C ILE A 47 -1.10 -4.40 -3.63
N PHE A 48 -2.21 -4.13 -4.31
CA PHE A 48 -2.71 -4.94 -5.40
C PHE A 48 -2.99 -4.09 -6.64
N SER A 49 -2.95 -4.74 -7.79
CA SER A 49 -3.44 -4.15 -9.02
C SER A 49 -4.30 -5.11 -9.83
N ARG A 50 -5.08 -4.51 -10.73
CA ARG A 50 -5.76 -5.20 -11.82
C ARG A 50 -5.80 -4.25 -13.02
N ALA A 51 -5.63 -4.76 -14.23
CA ALA A 51 -5.76 -3.92 -15.42
C ALA A 51 -7.17 -3.32 -15.50
N ASP A 52 -7.24 -2.10 -16.03
CA ASP A 52 -8.50 -1.42 -16.25
C ASP A 52 -9.24 -2.07 -17.43
N GLY A 53 -10.56 -2.26 -17.30
CA GLY A 53 -11.36 -2.98 -18.29
C GLY A 53 -11.36 -4.52 -18.17
N GLU A 54 -10.55 -5.12 -17.30
CA GLU A 54 -10.66 -6.55 -16.99
C GLU A 54 -12.01 -6.86 -16.31
N PRO A 55 -12.64 -8.00 -16.64
CA PRO A 55 -13.84 -8.50 -15.97
C PRO A 55 -13.72 -8.52 -14.44
N GLU A 56 -14.84 -8.36 -13.74
CA GLU A 56 -14.83 -8.23 -12.28
C GLU A 56 -14.39 -9.51 -11.54
N ASP A 57 -14.53 -10.67 -12.18
CA ASP A 57 -14.10 -11.97 -11.68
C ASP A 57 -12.59 -12.22 -11.84
N VAL A 58 -11.87 -11.37 -12.56
CA VAL A 58 -10.41 -11.45 -12.65
C VAL A 58 -9.79 -11.07 -11.31
N ALA A 59 -8.96 -11.97 -10.78
CA ALA A 59 -8.28 -11.79 -9.52
C ALA A 59 -7.30 -10.61 -9.55
N TRP A 60 -7.17 -9.95 -8.40
CA TRP A 60 -6.16 -8.92 -8.19
C TRP A 60 -4.78 -9.54 -8.03
N THR A 61 -3.76 -8.94 -8.64
CA THR A 61 -2.36 -9.35 -8.44
C THR A 61 -1.77 -8.58 -7.27
N ARG A 62 -1.14 -9.28 -6.33
CA ARG A 62 -0.43 -8.67 -5.21
C ARG A 62 0.98 -8.29 -5.64
N HIS A 63 1.37 -7.04 -5.39
CA HIS A 63 2.68 -6.51 -5.75
C HIS A 63 3.59 -6.33 -4.56
N ALA A 64 3.03 -5.97 -3.41
CA ALA A 64 3.80 -5.77 -2.20
C ALA A 64 2.98 -6.03 -0.95
N THR A 65 3.68 -6.43 0.11
CA THR A 65 3.20 -6.50 1.48
C THR A 65 4.15 -5.76 2.39
N GLY A 66 3.67 -5.28 3.53
CA GLY A 66 4.54 -4.52 4.42
C GLY A 66 3.86 -4.11 5.72
N ARG A 67 4.56 -3.25 6.45
CA ARG A 67 4.11 -2.68 7.71
C ARG A 67 4.30 -1.17 7.69
N ILE A 68 3.26 -0.46 8.10
CA ILE A 68 3.29 1.00 8.28
C ILE A 68 3.16 1.34 9.75
N ALA A 69 3.75 2.46 10.14
CA ALA A 69 3.79 2.94 11.51
C ALA A 69 3.51 4.45 11.56
N PRO A 70 3.09 4.99 12.73
CA PRO A 70 3.05 6.41 12.95
C PRO A 70 4.45 7.02 12.83
N PRO A 71 4.56 8.30 12.44
CA PRO A 71 5.84 8.98 12.48
C PRO A 71 6.39 9.01 13.92
N VAL A 72 7.66 8.65 14.08
CA VAL A 72 8.36 8.89 15.35
C VAL A 72 8.43 10.40 15.55
N PRO A 73 7.98 10.94 16.69
CA PRO A 73 8.12 12.37 16.96
C PRO A 73 9.60 12.72 16.97
N THR A 74 10.05 13.43 15.93
CA THR A 74 11.40 13.97 15.89
C THR A 74 11.44 15.13 16.88
N THR A 75 12.14 14.94 18.00
CA THR A 75 12.45 16.07 18.88
C THR A 75 13.48 16.95 18.14
N PRO A 76 13.23 18.25 17.91
CA PRO A 76 14.22 19.11 17.28
C PRO A 76 15.48 19.18 18.15
N ALA A 77 16.66 19.05 17.53
CA ALA A 77 17.92 19.30 18.22
C ALA A 77 18.02 20.78 18.61
N ALA A 78 18.32 21.04 19.88
CA ALA A 78 18.43 22.37 20.47
C ALA A 78 19.70 23.12 20.03
#